data_AF-A0A0N4VYC8-F1
#
_entry.id   AF-A0A0N4VYC8-F1
#
_cell.length_a   1.000
_cell.length_b   1.000
_cell.length_c   1.000
_cell.angle_alpha   90.00
_cell.angle_beta   90.00
_cell.angle_gamma   90.00
#
_symmetry.space_group_name_H-M   'P 1'
#
loop_
_entity.id
_entity.type
_entity.pdbx_description
1 polymer ?
#
loop_
_entity_poly.entity_id
_entity_poly.type
_entity_poly.pdbx_seq_one_letter_code
_entity_poly.pdbx_strand_id
1 'polypeptide(L)'
;MALFPKAMASLAKAAKPLMRTLYNDTRKNLMINRNTKVIIQGFTGKQGTFHGQQMIDYGTKVVGGVSPKKVGPRILFDVFF
;
A
#
# COMPACT_ATOMS: atom_id res chain seq x y z
N MET A 1 19.58 35.29 15.93
CA MET A 1 19.19 33.89 16.19
C MET A 1 17.81 33.57 15.54
N ALA A 2 17.72 33.63 14.19
CA ALA A 2 16.50 33.31 13.43
C ALA A 2 16.78 32.84 11.99
N LEU A 3 17.95 32.23 11.74
CA LEU A 3 18.39 31.84 10.39
C LEU A 3 18.08 30.37 10.03
N PHE A 4 17.61 29.55 10.97
CA PHE A 4 17.26 28.14 10.74
C PHE A 4 15.96 27.90 9.93
N PRO A 5 14.84 28.60 10.18
CA PRO A 5 13.58 28.26 9.51
C PRO A 5 13.50 28.73 8.05
N LYS A 6 14.16 29.84 7.69
CA LYS A 6 14.18 30.36 6.31
C LYS A 6 15.01 29.48 5.36
N ALA A 7 16.11 28.92 5.84
CA ALA A 7 16.95 27.99 5.07
C ALA A 7 16.23 26.67 4.77
N MET A 8 15.51 26.10 5.75
CA MET A 8 14.69 24.90 5.56
C MET A 8 13.48 25.13 4.65
N ALA A 9 12.82 26.30 4.74
CA ALA A 9 11.71 26.64 3.86
C ALA A 9 12.15 26.81 2.39
N SER A 10 13.36 27.35 2.17
CA SER A 10 14.02 27.40 0.85
C SER A 10 14.26 26.00 0.29
N LEU A 11 14.80 25.09 1.12
CA LEU A 11 15.05 23.70 0.75
C LEU A 11 13.75 22.95 0.40
N ALA A 12 12.69 23.16 1.16
CA ALA A 12 11.37 22.60 0.88
C ALA A 12 10.79 23.10 -0.45
N LYS A 13 11.07 24.35 -0.84
CA LYS A 13 10.62 24.91 -2.12
C LYS A 13 11.42 24.34 -3.30
N ALA A 14 12.72 24.06 -3.10
CA ALA A 14 13.58 23.39 -4.07
C ALA A 14 13.25 21.90 -4.25
N ALA A 15 12.75 21.23 -3.21
CA ALA A 15 12.37 19.81 -3.25
C ALA A 15 10.97 19.53 -3.86
N LYS A 16 10.08 20.54 -3.96
CA LYS A 16 8.75 20.40 -4.58
C LYS A 16 8.73 19.84 -6.01
N PRO A 17 9.58 20.30 -6.96
CA PRO A 17 9.63 19.71 -8.29
C PRO A 17 10.03 18.22 -8.24
N LEU A 18 10.99 17.87 -7.39
CA LEU A 18 11.40 16.47 -7.18
C LEU A 18 10.25 15.61 -6.68
N MET A 19 9.48 16.08 -5.69
CA MET A 19 8.35 15.35 -5.12
C MET A 19 7.25 15.07 -6.16
N ARG A 20 7.03 16.01 -7.10
CA ARG A 20 6.06 15.84 -8.19
C ARG A 20 6.55 14.87 -9.26
N THR A 21 7.83 14.88 -9.60
CA THR A 21 8.44 13.93 -10.54
C THR A 21 8.44 12.51 -9.94
N LEU A 22 8.79 12.37 -8.67
CA LEU A 22 8.76 11.06 -7.98
C LEU A 22 7.33 10.47 -7.91
N TYR A 23 6.31 11.30 -7.70
CA TYR A 23 4.92 10.83 -7.78
C TYR A 23 4.55 10.40 -9.21
N ASN A 24 5.01 11.13 -10.23
CA ASN A 24 4.77 10.78 -11.63
C ASN A 24 5.39 9.43 -12.02
N ASP A 25 6.54 9.07 -11.45
CA ASP A 25 7.22 7.79 -11.70
C ASP A 25 6.46 6.58 -11.15
N THR A 26 5.54 6.78 -10.20
CA THR A 26 4.69 5.70 -9.68
C THR A 26 3.60 5.26 -10.65
N ARG A 27 3.33 6.01 -11.73
CA ARG A 27 2.30 5.67 -12.73
C ARG A 27 2.47 4.29 -13.34
N LYS A 28 3.71 3.82 -13.48
CA LYS A 28 4.02 2.46 -13.97
C LYS A 28 3.40 1.36 -13.11
N ASN A 29 3.17 1.62 -11.81
CA ASN A 29 2.57 0.65 -10.87
C ASN A 29 1.07 0.44 -11.11
N LEU A 30 0.42 1.28 -11.92
CA LEU A 30 -0.96 1.10 -12.33
C LEU A 30 -1.11 -0.02 -13.37
N MET A 31 -0.03 -0.37 -14.09
CA MET A 31 -0.02 -1.46 -15.05
C MET A 31 0.14 -2.81 -14.33
N ILE A 32 -0.97 -3.30 -13.78
CA ILE A 32 -1.06 -4.61 -13.12
C ILE A 32 -1.05 -5.75 -14.12
N ASN A 33 -0.41 -6.86 -13.75
CA ASN A 33 -0.27 -8.05 -14.59
C ASN A 33 -0.45 -9.34 -13.77
N ARG A 34 -0.38 -10.50 -14.44
CA ARG A 34 -0.53 -11.82 -13.78
C ARG A 34 0.56 -12.15 -12.75
N ASN A 35 1.63 -11.38 -12.67
CA ASN A 35 2.69 -11.55 -11.67
C ASN A 35 2.50 -10.63 -10.45
N THR A 36 1.58 -9.68 -10.50
CA THR A 36 1.25 -8.80 -9.38
C THR A 36 0.67 -9.62 -8.24
N LYS A 37 1.33 -9.56 -7.08
CA LYS A 37 0.86 -10.17 -5.82
C LYS A 37 0.00 -9.16 -5.08
N VAL A 38 -1.18 -9.59 -4.63
CA VAL A 38 -2.17 -8.74 -3.98
C VAL A 38 -2.33 -9.14 -2.52
N ILE A 39 -2.38 -8.17 -1.62
CA ILE A 39 -2.76 -8.36 -0.22
C ILE A 39 -4.10 -7.66 0.05
N ILE A 40 -4.97 -8.28 0.83
CA ILE A 40 -6.28 -7.71 1.15
C ILE A 40 -6.26 -7.18 2.59
N GLN A 41 -6.29 -5.86 2.74
CA GLN A 41 -6.42 -5.24 4.06
C GLN A 41 -7.88 -5.28 4.51
N GLY A 42 -8.12 -5.75 5.74
CA GLY A 42 -9.47 -5.99 6.26
C GLY A 42 -10.13 -7.25 5.71
N PHE A 43 -9.36 -8.29 5.33
CA PHE A 43 -9.90 -9.54 4.77
C PHE A 43 -10.98 -10.18 5.65
N THR A 44 -10.86 -10.07 6.98
CA THR A 44 -11.83 -10.62 7.94
C THR A 44 -13.16 -9.85 8.00
N GLY A 45 -13.33 -8.77 7.25
CA GLY A 45 -14.59 -8.07 7.11
C GLY A 45 -15.52 -8.76 6.11
N LYS A 46 -16.84 -8.58 6.27
CA LYS A 46 -17.87 -9.20 5.40
C LYS A 46 -17.60 -9.00 3.89
N GLN A 47 -17.17 -7.81 3.49
CA GLN A 47 -16.84 -7.50 2.09
C GLN A 47 -15.46 -8.00 1.66
N GLY A 48 -14.47 -7.96 2.58
CA GLY A 48 -13.12 -8.44 2.32
C GLY A 48 -13.07 -9.95 2.06
N THR A 49 -13.86 -10.73 2.80
CA THR A 49 -13.96 -12.19 2.62
C THR A 49 -14.70 -12.53 1.33
N PHE A 50 -15.81 -11.84 1.03
CA PHE A 50 -16.61 -12.09 -0.17
C PHE A 50 -15.83 -11.79 -1.46
N HIS A 51 -15.28 -10.58 -1.58
CA HIS A 51 -14.49 -10.22 -2.77
C HIS A 51 -13.16 -10.94 -2.82
N GLY A 52 -12.57 -11.26 -1.66
CA GLY A 52 -11.35 -12.06 -1.57
C GLY A 52 -11.51 -13.44 -2.18
N GLN A 53 -12.61 -14.13 -1.87
CA GLN A 53 -12.91 -15.43 -2.46
C GLN A 53 -13.10 -15.33 -3.98
N GLN A 54 -13.87 -14.34 -4.44
CA GLN A 54 -14.07 -14.10 -5.88
C GLN A 54 -12.75 -13.79 -6.61
N MET A 55 -11.82 -13.06 -5.97
CA MET A 55 -10.50 -12.77 -6.55
C MET A 55 -9.64 -14.02 -6.70
N ILE A 56 -9.68 -14.93 -5.72
CA ILE A 56 -8.98 -16.22 -5.76
C ILE A 56 -9.58 -17.11 -6.85
N ASP A 57 -10.92 -17.22 -6.90
CA ASP A 57 -11.63 -18.04 -7.89
C ASP A 57 -11.40 -17.53 -9.33
N TYR A 58 -11.22 -16.21 -9.49
CA TYR A 58 -10.87 -15.59 -10.77
C TYR A 58 -9.38 -15.75 -11.15
N GLY A 59 -8.54 -16.30 -10.25
CA GLY A 59 -7.12 -16.56 -10.51
C GLY A 59 -6.18 -15.39 -10.18
N THR A 60 -6.64 -14.42 -9.37
CA THR A 60 -5.78 -13.35 -8.86
C THR A 60 -4.80 -13.92 -7.85
N LYS A 61 -3.52 -13.51 -7.92
CA LYS A 61 -2.48 -13.94 -6.97
C LYS A 61 -2.61 -13.20 -5.62
N VAL A 62 -3.64 -13.55 -4.85
CA VAL A 62 -3.82 -13.09 -3.48
C VAL A 62 -2.82 -13.83 -2.58
N VAL A 63 -1.95 -13.11 -1.88
CA VAL A 63 -0.87 -13.68 -1.05
C VAL A 63 -1.11 -13.54 0.46
N GLY A 64 -2.26 -12.98 0.85
CA GLY A 64 -2.67 -12.91 2.25
C GLY A 64 -3.61 -11.77 2.57
N GLY A 65 -4.05 -11.72 3.82
CA GLY A 65 -4.92 -10.67 4.36
C GLY A 65 -4.37 -10.02 5.64
N VAL A 66 -4.68 -8.74 5.84
CA VAL A 66 -4.37 -8.01 7.09
C VAL A 66 -5.65 -7.81 7.89
N SER A 67 -5.63 -8.05 9.20
CA SER A 67 -6.79 -7.81 10.08
C SER A 67 -6.41 -6.95 11.29
N PRO A 68 -6.89 -5.70 11.40
CA PRO A 68 -6.50 -4.80 12.48
C PRO A 68 -7.14 -5.13 13.84
N LYS A 69 -8.15 -6.01 13.91
CA LYS A 69 -8.97 -6.23 15.12
C LYS A 69 -8.59 -7.44 15.98
N LYS A 70 -7.58 -8.23 15.62
CA LYS A 70 -7.09 -9.32 16.47
C LYS A 70 -5.69 -8.97 16.96
N VAL A 71 -5.49 -8.82 18.27
CA VAL A 71 -4.19 -8.58 18.90
C VAL A 71 -3.60 -9.93 19.29
N GLY A 72 -2.53 -10.37 18.64
CA GLY A 72 -1.83 -11.61 18.95
C GLY A 72 -0.68 -11.88 17.97
N PRO A 73 0.34 -12.66 18.37
CA PRO A 73 1.60 -12.79 17.61
C PRO A 73 1.49 -13.49 16.24
N ARG A 74 0.31 -14.05 15.89
CA ARG A 74 0.04 -14.66 14.58
C ARG A 74 -0.58 -13.71 13.56
N ILE A 75 -0.99 -12.50 13.93
CA ILE A 75 -1.89 -11.65 13.10
C ILE A 75 -1.16 -10.68 12.15
N LEU A 76 0.17 -10.73 12.02
CA LEU A 76 0.86 -9.81 11.10
C LEU A 76 0.74 -10.22 9.62
N PHE A 77 0.50 -11.49 9.32
CA PHE A 77 0.30 -11.98 7.95
C PHE A 77 -0.53 -13.27 8.01
N ASP A 78 -1.86 -13.17 7.93
CA ASP A 78 -2.68 -14.35 7.61
C ASP A 78 -2.45 -14.63 6.11
N VAL A 79 -1.34 -15.31 5.80
CA VAL A 79 -1.07 -15.95 4.52
C VAL A 79 -1.96 -17.20 4.49
N PHE A 80 -3.22 -17.03 4.14
CA PHE A 80 -4.05 -18.16 3.73
C PHE A 80 -3.55 -18.58 2.34
N PHE A 81 -2.75 -19.64 2.33
CA PHE A 81 -2.41 -20.43 1.14
C PHE A 81 -3.41 -21.58 1.02
#